data_AF-C9ZBI6-F1
#
_entry.id   AF-C9ZBI6-F1
#
_cell.length_a   1.000
_cell.length_b   1.000
_cell.length_c   1.000
_cell.angle_alpha   90.00
_cell.angle_beta   90.00
_cell.angle_gamma   90.00
#
_symmetry.space_group_name_H-M   'P 1'
#
loop_
_entity.id
_entity.type
_entity.pdbx_description
1 polymer ?
#
loop_
_entity_poly.entity_id
_entity_poly.type
_entity_poly.pdbx_seq_one_letter_code
_entity_poly.pdbx_strand_id
1 'polypeptide(L)'
;MAFQAGGQRWVPRSVPDTLEAREAQAYLQDYAVLLDSVLFPSAVLDHRWDVVLANAAFRALFNGVGPHPTAMPDDNFLRFVLFHPDAATVLGDHEAAWCLPMLAHFAAAVEQHPQDRGLQAVRREIAQDPIMDAAYRHGLPHWLRTVGPAAVRHDGAVRPVIHPDPRWGATLCRVVGESPDTLRDMGYHRMTLVLREVGRPADPLRRTRRPRPAATGHLSVVPSPER
;
A
#
# COMPACT_ATOMS: atom_id res chain seq x y z
N MET A 1 31.04 -1.06 31.11
CA MET A 1 29.58 -0.83 31.09
C MET A 1 28.98 -1.74 30.03
N ALA A 2 28.18 -2.72 30.44
CA ALA A 2 27.68 -3.79 29.58
C ALA A 2 26.23 -3.51 29.18
N PHE A 3 25.96 -3.43 27.88
CA PHE A 3 24.60 -3.41 27.34
C PHE A 3 24.16 -4.87 27.13
N GLN A 4 23.32 -5.39 28.01
CA GLN A 4 22.59 -6.63 27.77
C GLN A 4 21.41 -6.33 26.84
N ALA A 5 21.55 -6.68 25.57
CA ALA A 5 20.45 -6.71 24.61
C ALA A 5 19.60 -7.96 24.87
N GLY A 6 18.47 -7.78 25.55
CA GLY A 6 17.44 -8.81 25.70
C GLY A 6 16.70 -9.00 24.38
N GLY A 7 17.26 -9.84 23.49
CA GLY A 7 16.56 -10.34 22.31
C GLY A 7 15.41 -11.25 22.75
N GLN A 8 14.22 -10.68 22.94
CA GLN A 8 12.98 -11.42 23.05
C GLN A 8 12.73 -12.10 21.69
N ARG A 9 13.16 -13.36 21.57
CA ARG A 9 12.76 -14.25 20.47
C ARG A 9 11.24 -14.30 20.46
N TRP A 10 10.65 -13.87 19.35
CA TRP A 10 9.23 -14.03 19.08
C TRP A 10 8.92 -15.53 19.13
N VAL A 11 8.25 -15.98 20.19
CA VAL A 11 7.77 -17.35 20.30
C VAL A 11 6.52 -17.43 19.43
N PRO A 12 6.46 -18.30 18.41
CA PRO A 12 5.24 -18.52 17.66
C PRO A 12 4.14 -18.91 18.64
N ARG A 13 3.03 -18.16 18.66
CA ARG A 13 1.86 -18.56 19.44
C ARG A 13 1.45 -19.95 18.95
N SER A 14 1.37 -20.90 19.87
CA SER A 14 0.79 -22.22 19.63
C SER A 14 -0.63 -22.02 19.10
N VAL A 15 -0.82 -22.34 17.82
CA VAL A 15 -2.14 -22.37 17.18
C VAL A 15 -2.96 -23.42 17.95
N PRO A 16 -4.20 -23.09 18.38
CA PRO A 16 -5.06 -24.08 19.02
C PRO A 16 -5.19 -25.28 18.08
N ASP A 17 -4.87 -26.48 18.56
CA ASP A 17 -4.91 -27.74 17.80
C ASP A 17 -6.37 -28.21 17.61
N THR A 18 -7.20 -27.29 17.14
CA THR A 18 -8.61 -27.45 16.84
C THR A 18 -8.75 -27.93 15.40
N LEU A 19 -9.80 -28.71 15.13
CA LEU A 19 -10.08 -29.19 13.78
C LEU A 19 -10.19 -28.02 12.77
N GLU A 20 -10.86 -26.94 13.16
CA GLU A 20 -11.02 -25.72 12.36
C GLU A 20 -9.68 -25.09 11.99
N ALA A 21 -8.72 -25.02 12.92
CA ALA A 21 -7.40 -24.47 12.63
C ALA A 21 -6.60 -25.34 11.64
N ARG A 22 -6.76 -26.67 11.72
CA ARG A 22 -6.12 -27.61 10.78
C ARG A 22 -6.74 -27.50 9.38
N GLU A 23 -8.05 -27.38 9.30
CA GLU A 23 -8.77 -27.18 8.03
C GLU A 23 -8.41 -25.83 7.37
N ALA A 24 -8.35 -24.75 8.16
CA ALA A 24 -7.89 -23.45 7.71
C ALA A 24 -6.45 -23.52 7.17
N GLN A 25 -5.55 -24.22 7.89
CA GLN A 25 -4.17 -24.40 7.47
C GLN A 25 -4.04 -25.21 6.17
N ALA A 26 -4.83 -26.27 6.01
CA ALA A 26 -4.88 -27.07 4.79
C ALA A 26 -5.38 -26.23 3.60
N TYR A 27 -6.45 -25.46 3.80
CA TYR A 27 -6.95 -24.54 2.78
C TYR A 27 -5.89 -23.50 2.38
N LEU A 28 -5.16 -22.90 3.33
CA LEU A 28 -4.09 -21.95 3.02
C LEU A 28 -2.94 -22.61 2.25
N GLN A 29 -2.62 -23.87 2.50
CA GLN A 29 -1.61 -24.61 1.73
C GLN A 29 -2.04 -24.80 0.27
N ASP A 30 -3.28 -25.23 0.05
CA ASP A 30 -3.84 -25.37 -1.30
C ASP A 30 -3.94 -24.01 -2.01
N TYR A 31 -4.35 -22.97 -1.28
CA TYR A 31 -4.42 -21.61 -1.80
C TYR A 31 -3.04 -21.05 -2.16
N ALA A 32 -1.97 -21.43 -1.44
CA ALA A 32 -0.61 -21.03 -1.78
C ALA A 32 -0.19 -21.55 -3.17
N VAL A 33 -0.55 -22.80 -3.50
CA VAL A 33 -0.31 -23.37 -4.83
C VAL A 33 -1.02 -22.57 -5.91
N LEU A 34 -2.28 -22.17 -5.66
CA LEU A 34 -3.02 -21.31 -6.58
C LEU A 34 -2.37 -19.91 -6.69
N LEU A 35 -1.96 -19.31 -5.58
CA LEU A 35 -1.34 -17.99 -5.52
C LEU A 35 -0.02 -17.95 -6.31
N ASP A 36 0.78 -19.02 -6.25
CA ASP A 36 2.03 -19.14 -7.00
C ASP A 36 1.83 -19.27 -8.52
N SER A 37 0.64 -19.66 -8.98
CA SER A 37 0.31 -19.64 -10.42
C SER A 37 0.07 -18.23 -10.98
N VAL A 38 -0.11 -17.23 -10.11
CA VAL A 38 -0.35 -15.83 -10.51
C VAL A 38 0.96 -15.17 -10.88
N LEU A 39 1.07 -14.66 -12.11
CA LEU A 39 2.28 -14.01 -12.64
C LEU A 39 2.61 -12.66 -12.00
N PHE A 40 1.62 -12.02 -11.37
CA PHE A 40 1.78 -10.70 -10.77
C PHE A 40 2.11 -10.81 -9.27
N PRO A 41 2.89 -9.87 -8.72
CA PRO A 41 3.14 -9.77 -7.27
C PRO A 41 1.84 -9.84 -6.48
N SER A 42 1.67 -10.89 -5.69
CA SER A 42 0.43 -11.16 -4.95
C SER A 42 0.73 -11.64 -3.54
N ALA A 43 -0.04 -11.12 -2.58
CA ALA A 43 0.04 -11.50 -1.17
C ALA A 43 -1.36 -11.64 -0.57
N VAL A 44 -1.51 -12.52 0.41
CA VAL A 44 -2.67 -12.66 1.29
C VAL A 44 -2.31 -11.99 2.61
N LEU A 45 -3.16 -11.08 3.05
CA LEU A 45 -2.95 -10.21 4.20
C LEU A 45 -4.12 -10.37 5.19
N ASP A 46 -3.87 -10.25 6.48
CA ASP A 46 -4.93 -10.11 7.49
C ASP A 46 -5.42 -8.66 7.61
N HIS A 47 -6.34 -8.39 8.54
CA HIS A 47 -6.88 -7.04 8.79
C HIS A 47 -5.86 -6.06 9.39
N ARG A 48 -4.68 -6.54 9.82
CA ARG A 48 -3.53 -5.74 10.28
C ARG A 48 -2.43 -5.63 9.23
N TRP A 49 -2.69 -6.13 8.02
CA TRP A 49 -1.71 -6.24 6.94
C TRP A 49 -0.53 -7.16 7.26
N ASP A 50 -0.66 -8.06 8.24
CA ASP A 50 0.28 -9.16 8.43
C ASP A 50 0.18 -10.08 7.22
N VAL A 51 1.33 -10.45 6.64
CA VAL A 51 1.39 -11.23 5.40
C VAL A 51 1.31 -12.71 5.75
N VAL A 52 0.23 -13.35 5.32
CA VAL A 52 -0.05 -14.77 5.57
C VAL A 52 0.57 -15.64 4.48
N LEU A 53 0.46 -15.20 3.22
CA LEU A 53 1.04 -15.86 2.05
C LEU A 53 1.56 -14.80 1.08
N ALA A 54 2.64 -15.10 0.39
CA ALA A 54 3.15 -14.29 -0.72
C ALA A 54 3.65 -15.21 -1.82
N ASN A 55 3.42 -14.86 -3.08
CA ASN A 55 3.97 -15.63 -4.20
C ASN A 55 5.42 -15.23 -4.52
N ALA A 56 6.06 -16.02 -5.39
CA ALA A 56 7.42 -15.74 -5.85
C ALA A 56 7.56 -14.36 -6.50
N ALA A 57 6.56 -13.89 -7.26
CA ALA A 57 6.58 -12.57 -7.90
C ALA A 57 6.58 -11.42 -6.87
N PHE A 58 5.86 -11.56 -5.75
CA PHE A 58 5.86 -10.60 -4.66
C PHE A 58 7.23 -10.52 -4.00
N ARG A 59 7.79 -11.67 -3.61
CA ARG A 59 9.14 -11.74 -3.03
C ARG A 59 10.19 -11.18 -3.99
N ALA A 60 10.06 -11.44 -5.29
CA ALA A 60 10.96 -10.91 -6.31
C ALA A 60 10.88 -9.39 -6.41
N LEU A 61 9.68 -8.79 -6.33
CA LEU A 61 9.50 -7.33 -6.34
C LEU A 61 10.22 -6.65 -5.17
N PHE A 62 10.25 -7.29 -4.00
CA PHE A 62 10.86 -6.74 -2.79
C PHE A 62 12.25 -7.31 -2.46
N ASN A 63 12.88 -8.06 -3.38
CA ASN A 63 14.11 -8.80 -3.07
C ASN A 63 15.33 -7.92 -2.70
N GLY A 64 15.31 -6.64 -3.08
CA GLY A 64 16.37 -5.68 -2.81
C GLY A 64 16.20 -4.93 -1.48
N VAL A 65 15.11 -5.17 -0.76
CA VAL A 65 14.81 -4.53 0.53
C VAL A 65 15.75 -5.08 1.60
N GLY A 66 16.46 -4.19 2.30
CA GLY A 66 17.34 -4.55 3.41
C GLY A 66 16.59 -5.14 4.61
N PRO A 67 17.27 -5.86 5.51
CA PRO A 67 16.61 -6.41 6.69
C PRO A 67 16.16 -5.31 7.66
N HIS A 68 14.95 -5.44 8.18
CA HIS A 68 14.38 -4.57 9.20
C HIS A 68 13.63 -5.40 10.25
N PRO A 69 13.72 -5.06 11.55
CA PRO A 69 13.21 -5.92 12.62
C PRO A 69 11.69 -6.13 12.62
N THR A 70 10.90 -5.19 12.09
CA THR A 70 9.43 -5.22 12.20
C THR A 70 8.67 -4.73 10.97
N ALA A 71 9.38 -4.43 9.87
CA ALA A 71 8.79 -3.75 8.70
C ALA A 71 9.18 -4.43 7.39
N MET A 72 9.46 -5.75 7.43
CA MET A 72 9.69 -6.49 6.20
C MET A 72 8.39 -6.59 5.40
N PRO A 73 8.45 -6.47 4.07
CA PRO A 73 7.27 -6.54 3.21
C PRO A 73 6.59 -7.91 3.22
N ASP A 74 7.33 -8.98 3.57
CA ASP A 74 6.82 -10.35 3.75
C ASP A 74 6.34 -10.63 5.18
N ASP A 75 6.50 -9.69 6.13
CA ASP A 75 6.02 -9.81 7.51
C ASP A 75 4.74 -9.00 7.70
N ASN A 76 4.80 -7.70 7.42
CA ASN A 76 3.65 -6.80 7.52
C ASN A 76 3.76 -5.66 6.50
N PHE A 77 2.85 -5.68 5.53
CA PHE A 77 2.88 -4.74 4.40
C PHE A 77 2.61 -3.30 4.83
N LEU A 78 1.71 -3.06 5.80
CA LEU A 78 1.46 -1.72 6.33
C LEU A 78 2.73 -1.14 6.95
N ARG A 79 3.41 -1.93 7.80
CA ARG A 79 4.62 -1.48 8.49
C ARG A 79 5.76 -1.25 7.50
N PHE A 80 5.87 -2.08 6.48
CA PHE A 80 6.80 -1.82 5.37
C PHE A 80 6.55 -0.46 4.75
N VAL A 81 5.30 -0.16 4.35
CA VAL A 81 4.96 1.13 3.75
C VAL A 81 5.25 2.29 4.71
N LEU A 82 4.93 2.17 6.00
CA LEU A 82 5.00 3.30 6.93
C LEU A 82 6.39 3.55 7.54
N PHE A 83 7.20 2.50 7.72
CA PHE A 83 8.39 2.58 8.58
C PHE A 83 9.67 2.05 7.94
N HIS A 84 9.60 1.31 6.83
CA HIS A 84 10.82 0.75 6.24
C HIS A 84 11.60 1.83 5.47
N PRO A 85 12.91 2.02 5.72
CA PRO A 85 13.70 3.05 5.03
C PRO A 85 13.76 2.83 3.51
N ASP A 86 13.80 1.56 3.08
CA ASP A 86 13.83 1.21 1.66
C ASP A 86 12.44 1.23 0.99
N ALA A 87 11.35 1.60 1.66
CA ALA A 87 10.02 1.55 1.06
C ALA A 87 9.94 2.36 -0.24
N ALA A 88 10.56 3.54 -0.28
CA ALA A 88 10.60 4.41 -1.45
C ALA A 88 11.47 3.87 -2.61
N THR A 89 12.27 2.81 -2.38
CA THR A 89 13.05 2.16 -3.45
C THR A 89 12.19 1.23 -4.31
N VAL A 90 11.03 0.80 -3.82
CA VAL A 90 10.08 -0.10 -4.52
C VAL A 90 8.74 0.59 -4.76
N LEU A 91 8.28 1.43 -3.82
CA LEU A 91 7.02 2.14 -3.89
C LEU A 91 7.28 3.56 -4.42
N GLY A 92 7.08 3.78 -5.72
CA GLY A 92 7.28 5.10 -6.33
C GLY A 92 6.30 6.12 -5.78
N ASP A 93 6.68 7.41 -5.79
CA ASP A 93 5.91 8.51 -5.17
C ASP A 93 5.39 8.13 -3.77
N HIS A 94 6.30 7.54 -2.97
CA HIS A 94 5.97 6.82 -1.74
C HIS A 94 5.01 7.58 -0.82
N GLU A 95 5.29 8.84 -0.54
CA GLU A 95 4.49 9.63 0.41
C GLU A 95 3.04 9.81 -0.05
N ALA A 96 2.84 10.34 -1.26
CA ALA A 96 1.52 10.70 -1.76
C ALA A 96 0.74 9.49 -2.29
N ALA A 97 1.42 8.56 -2.95
CA ALA A 97 0.79 7.45 -3.63
C ALA A 97 0.70 6.16 -2.79
N TRP A 98 1.40 6.05 -1.65
CA TRP A 98 1.36 4.87 -0.80
C TRP A 98 1.14 5.19 0.68
N CYS A 99 1.98 6.03 1.28
CA CYS A 99 1.95 6.31 2.71
C CYS A 99 0.61 6.90 3.17
N LEU A 100 0.17 8.02 2.56
CA LEU A 100 -1.10 8.66 2.93
C LEU A 100 -2.33 7.75 2.72
N PRO A 101 -2.48 7.06 1.59
CA PRO A 101 -3.52 6.04 1.43
C PRO A 101 -3.48 4.94 2.49
N MET A 102 -2.30 4.41 2.83
CA MET A 102 -2.18 3.38 3.86
C MET A 102 -2.50 3.91 5.26
N LEU A 103 -2.14 5.16 5.57
CA LEU A 103 -2.56 5.82 6.81
C LEU A 103 -4.09 5.99 6.87
N ALA A 104 -4.74 6.29 5.74
CA ALA A 104 -6.21 6.38 5.67
C ALA A 104 -6.87 5.03 5.96
N HIS A 105 -6.36 3.95 5.36
CA HIS A 105 -6.81 2.59 5.64
C HIS A 105 -6.60 2.18 7.09
N PHE A 106 -5.42 2.48 7.62
CA PHE A 106 -5.09 2.22 9.01
C PHE A 106 -6.03 2.97 9.98
N ALA A 107 -6.31 4.25 9.72
CA ALA A 107 -7.24 5.03 10.54
C ALA A 107 -8.64 4.39 10.56
N ALA A 108 -9.15 3.98 9.39
CA ALA A 108 -10.43 3.29 9.30
C ALA A 108 -10.43 1.94 10.05
N ALA A 109 -9.35 1.16 9.96
CA ALA A 109 -9.23 -0.11 10.68
C ALA A 109 -9.17 0.09 12.21
N VAL A 110 -8.46 1.12 12.70
CA VAL A 110 -8.44 1.47 14.12
C VAL A 110 -9.82 1.87 14.63
N GLU A 111 -10.58 2.62 13.84
CA GLU A 111 -11.96 3.00 14.16
C GLU A 111 -12.90 1.77 14.23
N GLN A 112 -12.75 0.84 13.29
CA GLN A 112 -13.54 -0.40 13.23
C GLN A 112 -13.17 -1.40 14.33
N HIS A 113 -11.89 -1.44 14.72
CA HIS A 113 -11.35 -2.40 15.70
C HIS A 113 -10.59 -1.69 16.83
N PRO A 114 -11.26 -0.89 17.67
CA PRO A 114 -10.59 -0.03 18.66
C PRO A 114 -9.80 -0.79 19.73
N GLN A 115 -10.21 -2.03 20.03
CA GLN A 115 -9.55 -2.88 21.03
C GLN A 115 -8.46 -3.78 20.45
N ASP A 116 -8.20 -3.71 19.14
CA ASP A 116 -7.18 -4.53 18.50
C ASP A 116 -5.77 -4.11 18.93
N ARG A 117 -5.09 -4.97 19.70
CA ARG A 117 -3.78 -4.66 20.28
C ARG A 117 -2.69 -4.46 19.23
N GLY A 118 -2.79 -5.09 18.07
CA GLY A 118 -1.82 -4.96 16.98
C GLY A 118 -1.94 -3.60 16.30
N LEU A 119 -3.16 -3.21 15.94
CA LEU A 119 -3.42 -1.87 15.38
C LEU A 119 -3.05 -0.76 16.38
N GLN A 120 -3.34 -0.96 17.67
CA GLN A 120 -2.93 -0.01 18.70
C GLN A 120 -1.40 0.05 18.91
N ALA A 121 -0.66 -1.02 18.60
CA ALA A 121 0.80 -0.98 18.61
C ALA A 121 1.34 -0.11 17.47
N VAL A 122 0.83 -0.29 16.25
CA VAL A 122 1.17 0.57 15.11
C VAL A 122 0.80 2.03 15.40
N ARG A 123 -0.36 2.30 16.04
CA ARG A 123 -0.75 3.67 16.40
C ARG A 123 0.25 4.34 17.35
N ARG A 124 0.78 3.58 18.31
CA ARG A 124 1.80 4.07 19.25
C ARG A 124 3.12 4.35 18.55
N GLU A 125 3.52 3.52 17.60
CA GLU A 125 4.74 3.74 16.81
C GLU A 125 4.63 4.98 15.92
N ILE A 126 3.48 5.17 15.24
CA ILE A 126 3.18 6.42 14.53
C ILE A 126 3.32 7.62 15.47
N ALA A 127 2.80 7.53 16.70
CA ALA A 127 2.86 8.61 17.67
C ALA A 127 4.28 8.88 18.24
N GLN A 128 5.22 7.95 18.09
CA GLN A 128 6.61 8.10 18.54
C GLN A 128 7.49 8.81 17.50
N ASP A 129 7.11 8.76 16.23
CA ASP A 129 7.76 9.50 15.15
C ASP A 129 7.03 10.84 14.94
N PRO A 130 7.66 12.00 15.20
CA PRO A 130 7.02 13.30 15.07
C PRO A 130 6.52 13.63 13.65
N ILE A 131 7.21 13.14 12.62
CA ILE A 131 6.83 13.39 11.23
C ILE A 131 5.60 12.54 10.89
N MET A 132 5.62 11.26 11.25
CA MET A 132 4.48 10.36 11.01
C MET A 132 3.26 10.73 11.86
N ASP A 133 3.44 11.17 13.10
CA ASP A 133 2.32 11.64 13.92
C ASP A 133 1.70 12.91 13.34
N ALA A 134 2.51 13.85 12.86
CA ALA A 134 2.01 15.04 12.16
C ALA A 134 1.29 14.68 10.86
N ALA A 135 1.83 13.74 10.07
CA ALA A 135 1.19 13.21 8.87
C ALA A 135 -0.17 12.56 9.22
N TYR A 136 -0.25 11.75 10.28
CA TYR A 136 -1.49 11.10 10.69
C TYR A 136 -2.53 12.06 11.26
N ARG A 137 -2.14 12.97 12.16
CA ARG A 137 -3.07 13.88 12.86
C ARG A 137 -3.51 15.06 12.02
N HIS A 138 -2.64 15.58 11.16
CA HIS A 138 -2.87 16.82 10.42
C HIS A 138 -2.83 16.62 8.91
N GLY A 139 -1.85 15.86 8.41
CA GLY A 139 -1.68 15.60 6.97
C GLY A 139 -2.84 14.81 6.36
N LEU A 140 -3.22 13.70 6.99
CA LEU A 140 -4.25 12.78 6.51
C LEU A 140 -5.63 13.46 6.42
N PRO A 141 -6.15 14.17 7.45
CA PRO A 141 -7.40 14.89 7.32
C PRO A 141 -7.39 15.95 6.21
N HIS A 142 -6.26 16.64 6.01
CA HIS A 142 -6.14 17.60 4.92
C HIS A 142 -6.15 16.90 3.56
N TRP A 143 -5.36 15.84 3.40
CA TRP A 143 -5.30 15.03 2.18
C TRP A 143 -6.68 14.50 1.81
N LEU A 144 -7.41 13.87 2.74
CA LEU A 144 -8.75 13.34 2.51
C LEU A 144 -9.74 14.40 1.99
N ARG A 145 -9.67 15.64 2.48
CA ARG A 145 -10.51 16.74 1.98
C ARG A 145 -10.14 17.14 0.55
N THR A 146 -8.86 17.04 0.19
CA THR A 146 -8.34 17.43 -1.12
C THR A 146 -8.60 16.38 -2.20
N VAL A 147 -8.35 15.09 -1.91
CA VAL A 147 -8.47 14.01 -2.90
C VAL A 147 -9.83 13.30 -2.87
N GLY A 148 -10.62 13.53 -1.81
CA GLY A 148 -11.93 12.94 -1.61
C GLY A 148 -11.90 11.48 -1.14
N PRO A 149 -13.04 10.96 -0.66
CA PRO A 149 -13.13 9.62 -0.05
C PRO A 149 -12.84 8.49 -1.04
N ALA A 150 -12.99 8.73 -2.35
CA ALA A 150 -12.66 7.74 -3.37
C ALA A 150 -11.16 7.39 -3.43
N ALA A 151 -10.28 8.30 -3.00
CA ALA A 151 -8.83 8.07 -2.97
C ALA A 151 -8.40 7.09 -1.87
N VAL A 152 -9.29 6.79 -0.92
CA VAL A 152 -9.12 5.76 0.11
C VAL A 152 -9.46 4.37 -0.44
N ARG A 153 -9.94 4.22 -1.68
CA ARG A 153 -10.16 2.89 -2.23
C ARG A 153 -8.82 2.21 -2.50
N HIS A 154 -8.59 1.08 -1.84
CA HIS A 154 -7.39 0.28 -2.11
C HIS A 154 -7.52 -0.46 -3.44
N ASP A 155 -8.66 -1.12 -3.64
CA ASP A 155 -8.96 -1.87 -4.84
C ASP A 155 -9.22 -0.93 -6.02
N GLY A 156 -8.63 -1.27 -7.16
CA GLY A 156 -8.67 -0.48 -8.38
C GLY A 156 -7.76 0.75 -8.37
N ALA A 157 -7.05 1.06 -7.28
CA ALA A 157 -6.08 2.15 -7.27
C ALA A 157 -4.93 1.87 -8.25
N VAL A 158 -4.46 2.89 -8.95
CA VAL A 158 -3.23 2.82 -9.75
C VAL A 158 -2.14 3.55 -8.98
N ARG A 159 -1.04 2.87 -8.71
CA ARG A 159 0.06 3.39 -7.90
C ARG A 159 1.41 3.19 -8.61
N PRO A 160 2.36 4.12 -8.48
CA PRO A 160 3.69 3.92 -9.04
C PRO A 160 4.50 2.91 -8.23
N VAL A 161 5.28 2.10 -8.93
CA VAL A 161 6.22 1.13 -8.35
C VAL A 161 7.53 1.18 -9.13
N ILE A 162 8.63 0.84 -8.47
CA ILE A 162 9.95 0.71 -9.06
C ILE A 162 10.28 -0.78 -9.03
N HIS A 163 10.20 -1.42 -10.19
CA HIS A 163 10.43 -2.84 -10.34
C HIS A 163 11.94 -3.12 -10.49
N PRO A 164 12.48 -4.17 -9.84
CA PRO A 164 13.91 -4.46 -9.86
C PRO A 164 14.43 -4.90 -11.24
N ASP A 165 13.59 -5.54 -12.07
CA ASP A 165 13.91 -5.75 -13.50
C ASP A 165 13.90 -4.40 -14.23
N PRO A 166 15.05 -3.96 -14.80
CA PRO A 166 15.16 -2.70 -15.52
C PRO A 166 14.25 -2.57 -16.74
N ARG A 167 13.76 -3.68 -17.29
CA ARG A 167 12.76 -3.66 -18.39
C ARG A 167 11.45 -3.01 -17.97
N TRP A 168 11.10 -3.15 -16.69
CA TRP A 168 9.94 -2.50 -16.09
C TRP A 168 10.34 -1.16 -15.46
N GLY A 169 11.42 -1.16 -14.67
CA GLY A 169 11.90 0.04 -13.97
C GLY A 169 10.80 0.76 -13.21
N ALA A 170 10.77 2.10 -13.31
CA ALA A 170 9.66 2.89 -12.80
C ALA A 170 8.40 2.71 -13.66
N THR A 171 7.35 2.15 -13.07
CA THR A 171 6.12 1.79 -13.75
C THR A 171 4.89 2.03 -12.87
N LEU A 172 3.69 1.78 -13.40
CA LEU A 172 2.44 1.81 -12.64
C LEU A 172 1.94 0.39 -12.39
N CYS A 173 1.43 0.13 -11.20
CA CYS A 173 0.65 -1.06 -10.89
C CYS A 173 -0.80 -0.68 -10.64
N ARG A 174 -1.74 -1.56 -11.00
CA ARG A 174 -3.09 -1.53 -10.44
C ARG A 174 -3.14 -2.46 -9.25
N VAL A 175 -3.59 -1.96 -8.12
CA VAL A 175 -3.93 -2.82 -7.00
C VAL A 175 -5.29 -3.45 -7.27
N VAL A 176 -5.34 -4.78 -7.19
CA VAL A 176 -6.56 -5.57 -7.28
C VAL A 176 -6.74 -6.29 -5.95
N GLY A 177 -7.83 -5.98 -5.25
CA GLY A 177 -8.28 -6.66 -4.04
C GLY A 177 -9.35 -7.68 -4.40
N GLU A 178 -9.06 -8.97 -4.22
CA GLU A 178 -10.01 -10.04 -4.51
C GLU A 178 -9.81 -11.18 -3.53
N SER A 179 -10.85 -11.64 -2.86
CA SER A 179 -10.76 -12.76 -1.91
C SER A 179 -11.89 -13.74 -2.18
N PRO A 180 -11.66 -15.06 -2.19
CA PRO A 180 -12.75 -16.03 -2.07
C PRO A 180 -13.45 -15.90 -0.70
N ASP A 181 -14.68 -16.41 -0.59
CA ASP A 181 -15.45 -16.38 0.66
C ASP A 181 -14.67 -17.01 1.81
N THR A 182 -14.07 -18.17 1.60
CA THR A 182 -13.29 -18.86 2.63
C THR A 182 -12.12 -18.02 3.16
N LEU A 183 -11.44 -17.23 2.32
CA LEU A 183 -10.41 -16.29 2.81
C LEU A 183 -11.03 -15.15 3.62
N ARG A 184 -12.16 -14.59 3.17
CA ARG A 184 -12.86 -13.51 3.88
C ARG A 184 -13.35 -13.98 5.25
N ASP A 185 -13.89 -15.18 5.35
CA ASP A 185 -14.40 -15.75 6.59
C ASP A 185 -13.29 -15.95 7.62
N MET A 186 -12.06 -16.20 7.16
CA MET A 186 -10.86 -16.24 8.00
C MET A 186 -10.29 -14.84 8.33
N GLY A 187 -10.88 -13.76 7.82
CA GLY A 187 -10.40 -12.39 8.01
C GLY A 187 -9.24 -12.00 7.11
N TYR A 188 -9.00 -12.76 6.03
CA TYR A 188 -7.92 -12.52 5.09
C TYR A 188 -8.40 -11.87 3.80
N HIS A 189 -7.50 -11.13 3.16
CA HIS A 189 -7.71 -10.59 1.83
C HIS A 189 -6.49 -10.74 0.93
N ARG A 190 -6.70 -11.05 -0.35
CA ARG A 190 -5.60 -11.04 -1.33
C ARG A 190 -5.49 -9.67 -1.99
N MET A 191 -4.26 -9.20 -2.05
CA MET A 191 -3.83 -8.04 -2.83
C MET A 191 -2.93 -8.52 -3.97
N THR A 192 -3.21 -8.07 -5.18
CA THR A 192 -2.36 -8.30 -6.37
C THR A 192 -1.97 -6.97 -7.00
N LEU A 193 -0.68 -6.79 -7.30
CA LEU A 193 -0.13 -5.62 -7.98
C LEU A 193 0.04 -5.93 -9.46
N VAL A 194 -0.96 -5.61 -10.27
CA VAL A 194 -0.92 -5.84 -11.73
C VAL A 194 -0.08 -4.75 -12.39
N LEU A 195 1.17 -5.09 -12.73
CA LEU A 195 2.09 -4.19 -13.43
C LEU A 195 1.53 -3.81 -14.81
N ARG A 196 1.62 -2.52 -15.16
CA ARG A 196 1.16 -1.97 -16.43
C ARG A 196 2.37 -1.49 -17.21
N GLU A 197 2.56 -1.95 -18.44
CA GLU A 197 3.63 -1.39 -19.28
C GLU A 197 3.42 0.11 -19.48
N VAL A 198 4.48 0.88 -19.25
CA VAL A 198 4.56 2.31 -19.58
C VAL A 198 4.65 2.41 -21.11
N GLY A 199 3.52 2.29 -21.79
CA GLY A 199 3.48 2.27 -23.26
C GLY A 199 2.15 1.92 -23.89
N ARG A 200 1.20 1.32 -23.16
CA ARG A 200 -0.17 1.20 -23.66
C ARG A 200 -0.88 2.53 -23.40
N PRO A 201 -1.32 3.30 -24.42
CA PRO A 201 -2.20 4.42 -24.16
C PRO A 201 -3.40 3.86 -23.41
N ALA A 202 -3.56 4.31 -22.16
CA ALA A 202 -4.84 4.20 -21.50
C ALA A 202 -5.85 4.79 -22.50
N ASP A 203 -6.82 3.97 -22.89
CA ASP A 203 -7.94 4.37 -23.73
C ASP A 203 -8.36 5.78 -23.31
N PRO A 204 -8.27 6.80 -24.20
CA PRO A 204 -8.53 8.16 -23.80
C PRO A 204 -9.99 8.22 -23.38
N LEU A 205 -10.23 8.14 -22.06
CA LEU A 205 -11.49 8.51 -21.45
C LEU A 205 -11.95 9.77 -22.17
N ARG A 206 -13.02 9.63 -22.95
CA ARG A 206 -13.60 10.63 -23.84
C ARG A 206 -13.36 12.04 -23.28
N ARG A 207 -12.30 12.70 -23.76
CA ARG A 207 -12.28 14.16 -23.78
C ARG A 207 -13.42 14.52 -24.71
N THR A 208 -14.57 14.85 -24.12
CA THR A 208 -15.63 15.56 -24.80
C THR A 208 -15.02 16.83 -25.36
N ARG A 209 -14.59 16.73 -26.62
CA ARG A 209 -14.06 17.81 -27.42
C ARG A 209 -15.22 18.75 -27.70
N ARG A 210 -15.48 19.66 -26.76
CA ARG A 210 -16.31 20.84 -27.03
C ARG A 210 -15.58 21.69 -28.08
N PRO A 211 -16.24 22.13 -29.16
CA PRO A 211 -15.64 23.03 -30.12
C PRO A 211 -15.37 24.40 -29.46
N ARG A 212 -14.20 24.98 -29.77
CA ARG A 212 -13.82 26.37 -29.45
C ARG A 212 -14.79 27.36 -30.10
N PRO A 213 -14.97 28.54 -29.49
CA PRO A 213 -14.98 29.78 -30.26
C PRO A 213 -13.60 30.45 -30.15
N ALA A 214 -13.15 31.00 -31.27
CA ALA A 214 -11.97 31.82 -31.37
C ALA A 214 -12.19 33.18 -30.66
N ALA A 215 -11.20 33.61 -29.88
CA ALA A 215 -11.00 35.01 -29.53
C ALA A 215 -9.49 35.24 -29.32
N THR A 216 -8.87 35.85 -30.32
CA THR A 216 -7.53 36.43 -30.28
C THR A 216 -7.56 37.70 -29.42
N GLY A 217 -7.09 37.59 -28.18
CA GLY A 217 -6.87 38.74 -27.29
C GLY A 217 -5.37 38.99 -27.14
N HIS A 218 -4.79 39.77 -28.05
CA HIS A 218 -3.44 40.32 -27.87
C HIS A 218 -3.54 41.56 -26.98
N LEU A 219 -2.93 41.50 -25.81
CA LEU A 219 -2.71 42.67 -24.94
C LEU A 219 -1.76 43.64 -25.66
N SER A 220 -2.18 44.90 -25.81
CA SER A 220 -1.37 46.00 -26.35
C SER A 220 -1.24 47.10 -25.29
N VAL A 221 0.00 47.56 -25.09
CA VAL A 221 0.40 48.60 -24.13
C VAL A 221 0.26 49.97 -24.81
N VAL A 222 -0.36 50.94 -24.12
CA VAL A 222 -0.48 52.33 -24.58
C VAL A 222 0.45 53.23 -23.75
N PRO A 223 1.38 53.99 -24.37
CA PRO A 223 2.09 55.08 -23.68
C PRO A 223 1.23 56.35 -23.63
N SER A 224 1.24 57.06 -22.50
CA SER A 224 0.60 58.36 -22.34
C SER A 224 1.56 59.51 -22.69
N PRO A 225 1.08 60.59 -23.33
CA PRO A 225 1.91 61.68 -23.83
C PRO A 225 2.27 62.72 -22.75
N GLU A 226 3.45 63.30 -22.91
CA GLU A 226 3.94 64.48 -22.18
C GLU A 226 3.03 65.70 -22.41
N ARG A 227 2.76 66.44 -21.33
CA ARG A 227 2.73 67.91 -21.28
C ARG A 227 2.87 68.40 -19.84
#